data_AF-Q84RN2-F1
#
_entry.id   AF-Q84RN2-F1
#
_cell.length_a   1.000
_cell.length_b   1.000
_cell.length_c   1.000
_cell.angle_alpha   90.00
_cell.angle_beta   90.00
_cell.angle_gamma   90.00
#
_symmetry.space_group_name_H-M   'P 1'
#
loop_
_entity.id
_entity.type
_entity.pdbx_description
1 polymer ?
#
loop_
_entity_poly.entity_id
_entity_poly.type
_entity_poly.pdbx_seq_one_letter_code
_entity_poly.pdbx_strand_id
1 'polypeptide(L)'
;VATGAQLEFLKEQGYAIPEPSSPGITYARYLEELSENDPQAFICHFYNIYFAHTAGGRMIGRKVAEKILNNKELEFYKWDGDLSQLLQNVREKLNKVAESWSREEKNHCLEETEKSFKYSGDILRLILS
;
A
#
# COMPACT_ATOMS: atom_id res chain seq x y z
N VAL A 1 -0.06 5.90 11.58
CA VAL A 1 0.93 6.59 12.45
C VAL A 1 2.04 7.23 11.63
N ALA A 2 2.82 6.48 10.83
CA ALA A 2 3.92 7.02 10.02
C ALA A 2 3.50 8.08 8.98
N THR A 3 2.43 7.83 8.21
CA THR A 3 1.95 8.78 7.19
C THR A 3 1.49 10.11 7.79
N GLY A 4 0.78 10.08 8.93
CA GLY A 4 0.34 11.29 9.63
C GLY A 4 1.52 12.13 10.11
N ALA A 5 2.52 11.50 10.73
CA ALA A 5 3.74 12.19 11.16
C ALA A 5 4.50 12.83 9.99
N GLN A 6 4.51 12.17 8.82
CA GLN A 6 5.14 12.72 7.62
C GLN A 6 4.38 13.92 7.04
N LEU A 7 3.04 13.89 7.04
CA LEU A 7 2.25 15.04 6.60
C LEU A 7 2.44 16.25 7.53
N GLU A 8 2.50 16.04 8.85
CA GLU A 8 2.81 17.12 9.79
C GLU A 8 4.22 17.67 9.56
N PHE A 9 5.23 16.82 9.33
CA PHE A 9 6.57 17.30 8.95
C PHE A 9 6.53 18.18 7.69
N LEU A 10 5.82 17.77 6.64
CA LEU A 10 5.71 18.58 5.41
C LEU A 10 5.01 19.92 5.68
N LYS A 11 3.98 19.91 6.52
CA LYS A 11 3.30 21.13 6.94
C LYS A 11 4.22 22.08 7.73
N GLU A 12 5.06 21.56 8.63
CA GLU A 12 6.09 22.33 9.34
C GLU A 12 7.14 22.93 8.40
N GLN A 13 7.41 22.29 7.26
CA GLN A 13 8.26 22.84 6.19
C GLN A 13 7.55 23.90 5.33
N GLY A 14 6.28 24.21 5.60
CA GLY A 14 5.49 25.22 4.88
C GLY A 14 4.75 24.69 3.65
N TYR A 15 4.68 23.37 3.44
CA TYR A 15 3.88 22.79 2.36
C TYR A 15 2.40 22.75 2.72
N ALA A 16 1.53 23.08 1.77
CA ALA A 16 0.11 22.83 1.89
C ALA A 16 -0.19 21.33 1.77
N ILE A 17 -0.98 20.79 2.71
CA ILE A 17 -1.44 19.40 2.65
C ILE A 17 -2.75 19.36 1.87
N PRO A 18 -2.80 18.67 0.71
CA PRO A 18 -4.00 18.62 -0.10
C PRO A 18 -5.06 17.70 0.52
N GLU A 19 -6.32 17.95 0.19
CA GLU A 19 -7.40 16.99 0.42
C GLU A 19 -7.19 15.71 -0.43
N PRO A 20 -7.74 14.56 0.00
CA PRO A 20 -7.65 13.32 -0.77
C PRO A 20 -8.19 13.50 -2.20
N SER A 21 -7.40 13.08 -3.18
CA SER A 21 -7.79 13.13 -4.59
C SER A 21 -8.63 11.90 -5.00
N SER A 22 -9.25 11.99 -6.18
CA SER A 22 -10.14 10.95 -6.72
C SER A 22 -9.53 9.53 -6.73
N PRO A 23 -8.25 9.30 -7.11
CA PRO A 23 -7.67 7.96 -7.07
C PRO A 23 -7.67 7.33 -5.66
N GLY A 24 -7.34 8.11 -4.63
CA GLY A 24 -7.34 7.66 -3.25
C GLY A 24 -8.75 7.36 -2.74
N ILE A 25 -9.70 8.28 -2.97
CA ILE A 25 -11.10 8.12 -2.55
C ILE A 25 -11.73 6.89 -3.24
N THR A 26 -11.51 6.74 -4.54
CA THR A 26 -12.09 5.65 -5.32
C THR A 26 -11.55 4.31 -4.83
N TYR A 27 -10.24 4.21 -4.58
CA TYR A 27 -9.66 2.96 -4.12
C TYR A 27 -10.10 2.64 -2.68
N ALA A 28 -10.14 3.62 -1.79
CA ALA A 28 -10.62 3.42 -0.42
C ALA A 28 -12.05 2.86 -0.38
N ARG A 29 -12.98 3.46 -1.13
CA ARG A 29 -14.36 2.98 -1.24
C ARG A 29 -14.45 1.56 -1.80
N TYR A 30 -13.62 1.24 -2.79
CA TYR A 30 -13.59 -0.10 -3.36
C TYR A 30 -13.10 -1.14 -2.34
N LEU A 31 -12.07 -0.80 -1.55
CA LEU A 31 -11.58 -1.67 -0.49
C LEU A 31 -12.61 -1.88 0.63
N GLU A 32 -13.37 -0.84 0.99
CA GLU A 32 -14.49 -0.95 1.94
C GLU A 32 -15.54 -1.94 1.42
N GLU A 33 -15.98 -1.79 0.18
CA GLU A 33 -16.94 -2.71 -0.45
C GLU A 33 -16.44 -4.16 -0.48
N LEU A 34 -15.18 -4.39 -0.88
CA LEU A 34 -14.59 -5.73 -0.87
C LEU A 34 -14.49 -6.31 0.54
N SER A 35 -14.18 -5.49 1.54
CA SER A 35 -14.01 -5.98 2.91
C SER A 35 -15.29 -6.57 3.51
N GLU A 36 -16.46 -6.11 3.04
CA GLU A 36 -17.76 -6.59 3.50
C GLU A 36 -18.29 -7.75 2.66
N ASN A 37 -18.01 -7.75 1.35
CA ASN A 37 -18.70 -8.63 0.39
C ASN A 37 -17.81 -9.70 -0.25
N ASP A 38 -16.48 -9.52 -0.24
CA ASP A 38 -15.56 -10.34 -1.02
C ASP A 38 -14.17 -10.45 -0.33
N PRO A 39 -14.03 -11.32 0.67
CA PRO A 39 -12.81 -11.42 1.47
C PRO A 39 -11.62 -11.93 0.65
N GLN A 40 -11.83 -12.77 -0.37
CA GLN A 40 -10.76 -13.27 -1.24
C GLN A 40 -10.16 -12.13 -2.07
N ALA A 41 -10.99 -11.32 -2.71
CA ALA A 41 -10.57 -10.11 -3.42
C ALA A 41 -9.86 -9.14 -2.46
N PHE A 42 -10.46 -8.87 -1.29
CA PHE A 42 -9.86 -7.98 -0.29
C PHE A 42 -8.45 -8.41 0.11
N ILE A 43 -8.23 -9.72 0.33
CA ILE A 43 -6.91 -10.27 0.65
C ILE A 43 -5.90 -10.08 -0.48
N CYS A 44 -6.32 -10.20 -1.75
CA CYS A 44 -5.47 -9.89 -2.90
C CYS A 44 -4.96 -8.46 -2.85
N HIS A 45 -5.86 -7.51 -2.62
CA HIS A 45 -5.52 -6.09 -2.51
C HIS A 45 -4.62 -5.81 -1.31
N PHE A 46 -4.95 -6.37 -0.14
CA PHE A 46 -4.13 -6.26 1.06
C PHE A 46 -2.69 -6.72 0.79
N TYR A 47 -2.51 -7.91 0.23
CA TYR A 47 -1.19 -8.45 -0.08
C TYR A 47 -0.43 -7.51 -1.03
N ASN A 48 -1.03 -7.16 -2.16
CA ASN A 48 -0.35 -6.36 -3.18
C ASN A 48 0.01 -4.96 -2.68
N ILE A 49 -0.88 -4.25 -1.97
CA ILE A 49 -0.61 -2.90 -1.44
C ILE A 49 0.59 -2.92 -0.49
N TYR A 50 0.57 -3.78 0.52
CA TYR A 50 1.61 -3.80 1.54
C TYR A 50 2.94 -4.34 0.99
N PHE A 51 2.92 -5.45 0.24
CA PHE A 51 4.17 -6.02 -0.28
C PHE A 51 4.80 -5.14 -1.35
N ALA A 52 4.01 -4.48 -2.22
CA ALA A 52 4.56 -3.53 -3.18
C ALA A 52 5.24 -2.34 -2.49
N HIS A 53 4.66 -1.82 -1.40
CA HIS A 53 5.27 -0.74 -0.61
C HIS A 53 6.64 -1.13 -0.03
N THR A 54 6.72 -2.31 0.59
CA THR A 54 7.97 -2.81 1.19
C THR A 54 9.05 -3.18 0.16
N ALA A 55 8.67 -3.40 -1.10
CA ALA A 55 9.59 -3.69 -2.20
C ALA A 55 9.84 -2.44 -3.06
N GLY A 56 9.08 -2.25 -4.14
CA GLY A 56 9.25 -1.16 -5.10
C GLY A 56 9.03 0.23 -4.48
N GLY A 57 8.10 0.34 -3.51
CA GLY A 57 7.79 1.59 -2.83
C GLY A 57 9.01 2.23 -2.15
N ARG A 58 9.89 1.43 -1.55
CA ARG A 58 11.15 1.91 -0.95
C ARG A 58 12.09 2.57 -1.96
N MET A 59 12.17 2.01 -3.17
CA MET A 59 13.01 2.57 -4.23
C MET A 59 12.45 3.90 -4.74
N ILE A 60 11.12 3.97 -4.93
CA ILE A 60 10.41 5.21 -5.29
C ILE A 60 10.65 6.29 -4.23
N GLY A 61 10.43 5.96 -2.95
CA GLY A 61 10.62 6.88 -1.83
C GLY A 61 12.02 7.48 -1.77
N ARG A 62 13.04 6.63 -1.92
CA ARG A 62 14.43 7.08 -1.97
C ARG A 62 14.68 8.05 -3.12
N LYS A 63 14.20 7.72 -4.32
CA LYS A 63 14.37 8.57 -5.53
C LYS A 63 13.67 9.91 -5.41
N VAL A 64 12.47 9.95 -4.80
CA VAL A 64 11.75 11.19 -4.52
C VAL A 64 12.52 12.01 -3.49
N ALA A 65 12.97 11.40 -2.40
CA ALA A 65 13.73 12.11 -1.36
C ALA A 65 15.08 12.67 -1.86
N GLU A 66 15.80 11.90 -2.68
CA GLU A 66 17.03 12.34 -3.36
C GLU A 66 16.79 13.61 -4.20
N LYS A 67 15.64 13.70 -4.88
CA LYS A 67 15.33 14.80 -5.81
C LYS A 67 14.82 16.05 -5.12
N ILE A 68 13.93 15.91 -4.14
CA ILE A 68 13.13 17.05 -3.64
C ILE A 68 13.13 17.22 -2.11
N LEU A 69 13.74 16.30 -1.34
CA LEU A 69 13.75 16.36 0.13
C LEU A 69 15.17 16.24 0.72
N ASN A 70 16.20 16.62 -0.05
CA ASN A 70 17.60 16.61 0.38
C ASN A 70 18.01 15.28 1.03
N ASN A 71 17.64 14.16 0.40
CA ASN A 71 17.92 12.79 0.88
C ASN A 71 17.29 12.44 2.24
N LYS A 72 16.30 13.20 2.73
CA LYS A 72 15.61 12.89 3.98
C LYS A 72 14.93 11.52 3.88
N GLU A 73 15.29 10.63 4.80
CA GLU A 73 14.57 9.38 4.97
C GLU A 73 13.22 9.64 5.66
N LEU A 74 12.14 9.26 4.98
CA LEU A 74 10.78 9.49 5.44
C LEU A 74 10.29 8.33 6.32
N GLU A 75 9.54 8.66 7.38
CA GLU A 75 8.99 7.67 8.33
C GLU A 75 8.11 6.61 7.66
N PHE A 76 7.46 6.95 6.53
CA PHE A 76 6.66 5.99 5.76
C PHE A 76 7.46 4.79 5.21
N TYR A 77 8.79 4.90 5.13
CA TYR A 77 9.69 3.81 4.70
C TYR A 77 10.51 3.22 5.84
N LYS A 78 10.12 3.47 7.09
CA LYS A 78 10.73 2.88 8.29
C LYS A 78 9.78 1.88 8.93
N TRP A 79 10.37 0.84 9.52
CA TRP A 79 9.65 -0.21 10.24
C TRP A 79 10.28 -0.38 11.62
N ASP A 80 9.42 -0.65 12.60
CA ASP A 80 9.87 -1.07 13.92
C ASP A 80 10.10 -2.60 13.90
N GLY A 81 11.37 -3.00 13.95
CA GLY A 81 11.80 -4.40 13.86
C GLY A 81 12.32 -4.83 12.48
N ASP A 82 12.66 -6.12 12.38
CA ASP A 82 13.22 -6.69 11.16
C ASP A 82 12.14 -6.88 10.08
N LEU A 83 12.27 -6.14 8.97
CA LEU A 83 11.29 -6.17 7.88
C LEU A 83 11.13 -7.57 7.27
N SER A 84 12.20 -8.37 7.18
CA SER A 84 12.12 -9.71 6.60
C SER A 84 11.24 -10.62 7.47
N GLN A 85 11.45 -10.59 8.78
CA GLN A 85 10.61 -11.32 9.75
C GLN A 85 9.16 -10.84 9.73
N LEU A 86 8.94 -9.51 9.69
CA LEU A 86 7.57 -8.96 9.59
C LEU A 86 6.84 -9.46 8.35
N LEU A 87 7.50 -9.41 7.19
CA LEU A 87 6.93 -9.90 5.93
C LEU A 87 6.67 -11.40 5.95
N GLN A 88 7.61 -12.19 6.51
CA GLN A 88 7.45 -13.63 6.63
C GLN A 88 6.24 -13.99 7.51
N ASN A 89 6.09 -13.34 8.66
CA ASN A 89 4.96 -13.55 9.57
C ASN A 89 3.63 -13.21 8.90
N VAL A 90 3.57 -12.16 8.06
CA VAL A 90 2.36 -11.83 7.30
C VAL A 90 2.08 -12.90 6.24
N ARG A 91 3.09 -13.39 5.50
CA ARG A 91 2.90 -14.47 4.52
C ARG A 91 2.32 -15.73 5.17
N GLU A 92 2.83 -16.12 6.33
CA GLU A 92 2.33 -17.29 7.06
C GLU A 92 0.87 -17.13 7.48
N LYS A 93 0.46 -15.93 7.93
CA LYS A 93 -0.94 -15.64 8.25
C LYS A 93 -1.83 -15.70 7.01
N LEU A 94 -1.38 -15.13 5.89
CA LEU A 94 -2.11 -15.18 4.62
C LEU A 94 -2.28 -16.61 4.12
N ASN A 95 -1.22 -17.43 4.20
CA ASN A 95 -1.28 -18.84 3.86
C ASN A 95 -2.31 -19.56 4.72
N LYS A 96 -2.29 -19.34 6.04
CA LYS A 96 -3.26 -19.95 6.96
C LYS A 96 -4.71 -19.53 6.69
N VAL A 97 -4.96 -18.28 6.31
CA VAL A 97 -6.30 -17.82 5.90
C VAL A 97 -6.74 -18.52 4.61
N ALA A 98 -5.83 -18.67 3.65
CA ALA A 98 -6.12 -19.30 2.35
C ALA A 98 -6.13 -20.84 2.40
N GLU A 99 -5.68 -21.48 3.48
CA GLU A 99 -5.65 -22.94 3.60
C GLU A 99 -7.03 -23.57 3.42
N SER A 100 -8.07 -22.96 4.01
CA SER A 100 -9.45 -23.45 3.93
C SER A 100 -10.18 -23.08 2.63
N TRP A 101 -9.57 -22.25 1.77
CA TRP A 101 -10.22 -21.81 0.54
C TRP A 101 -10.24 -22.91 -0.51
N SER A 102 -11.35 -22.98 -1.23
CA SER A 102 -11.50 -23.78 -2.45
C SER A 102 -10.52 -23.32 -3.53
N ARG A 103 -10.40 -24.12 -4.61
CA ARG A 103 -9.57 -23.72 -5.74
C ARG A 103 -10.14 -22.49 -6.44
N GLU A 104 -11.45 -22.41 -6.55
CA GLU A 104 -12.19 -21.30 -7.16
C GLU A 104 -11.97 -20.01 -6.36
N GLU A 105 -12.07 -20.07 -5.04
CA GLU A 105 -11.79 -18.92 -4.15
C GLU A 105 -10.34 -18.43 -4.27
N LYS A 106 -9.38 -19.35 -4.36
CA LYS A 106 -7.97 -19.00 -4.61
C LYS A 106 -7.76 -18.36 -5.98
N ASN A 107 -8.42 -18.89 -7.02
CA ASN A 107 -8.33 -18.31 -8.36
C ASN A 107 -8.96 -16.90 -8.40
N HIS A 108 -10.12 -16.72 -7.77
CA HIS A 108 -10.79 -15.42 -7.65
C HIS A 108 -9.90 -14.37 -6.98
N CYS A 109 -9.24 -14.74 -5.88
CA CYS A 109 -8.21 -13.89 -5.26
C CYS A 109 -7.12 -13.49 -6.27
N LEU A 110 -6.64 -14.40 -7.11
CA LEU A 110 -5.58 -14.10 -8.08
C LEU A 110 -6.06 -13.20 -9.23
N GLU A 111 -7.32 -13.34 -9.66
CA GLU A 111 -7.92 -12.54 -10.73
C GLU A 111 -7.98 -11.04 -10.39
N GLU A 112 -8.12 -10.69 -9.11
CA GLU A 112 -8.14 -9.29 -8.65
C GLU A 112 -6.78 -8.58 -8.68
N THR A 113 -5.71 -9.29 -9.02
CA THR A 113 -4.34 -8.73 -9.05
C THR A 113 -4.25 -7.53 -9.99
N GLU A 114 -4.75 -7.64 -11.22
CA GLU A 114 -4.67 -6.56 -12.21
C GLU A 114 -5.37 -5.29 -11.72
N LYS A 115 -6.51 -5.44 -11.06
CA LYS A 115 -7.29 -4.33 -10.53
C LYS A 115 -6.56 -3.65 -9.38
N SER A 116 -5.91 -4.42 -8.50
CA SER A 116 -5.03 -3.91 -7.45
C SER A 116 -3.88 -3.07 -8.01
N PHE A 117 -3.23 -3.53 -9.09
CA PHE A 117 -2.20 -2.78 -9.78
C PHE A 117 -2.72 -1.50 -10.44
N LYS A 118 -3.91 -1.56 -11.05
CA LYS A 118 -4.53 -0.38 -11.67
C LYS A 118 -4.80 0.71 -10.64
N TYR A 119 -5.50 0.40 -9.55
CA TYR A 119 -5.81 1.39 -8.52
C TYR A 119 -4.56 1.95 -7.85
N SER A 120 -3.60 1.09 -7.50
CA SER A 120 -2.32 1.52 -6.91
C SER A 120 -1.52 2.39 -7.89
N GLY A 121 -1.53 2.03 -9.18
CA GLY A 121 -0.88 2.77 -10.25
C GLY A 121 -1.45 4.16 -10.44
N ASP A 122 -2.77 4.33 -10.36
CA ASP A 122 -3.41 5.64 -10.46
C ASP A 122 -3.06 6.57 -9.29
N ILE A 123 -2.87 6.02 -8.08
CA ILE A 123 -2.32 6.78 -6.94
C ILE A 123 -0.85 7.12 -7.18
N LEU A 124 -0.03 6.17 -7.64
CA LEU A 124 1.39 6.39 -7.88
C LEU A 124 1.65 7.48 -8.94
N ARG A 125 0.78 7.60 -9.94
CA ARG A 125 0.86 8.65 -10.97
C ARG A 125 0.75 10.07 -10.40
N LEU A 126 0.16 10.24 -9.23
CA LEU A 126 0.08 11.54 -8.53
C LEU A 126 1.46 12.10 -8.16
N ILE A 127 2.49 11.26 -8.07
CA ILE A 127 3.87 11.71 -7.82
C ILE A 127 4.42 12.52 -9.02
N LEU A 128 3.89 12.27 -10.22
CA LEU A 128 4.34 12.88 -11.48
C LEU A 128 3.36 13.96 -11.99
N SER A 129 2.27 14.21 -11.27
CA SER A 129 1.21 15.15 -11.64
C SER A 129 1.56 16.56 -11.17
#